data_AF-A0A1E4TZT2-F1
#
_entry.id   AF-A0A1E4TZT2-F1
#
_cell.length_a   1.000
_cell.length_b   1.000
_cell.length_c   1.000
_cell.angle_alpha   90.00
_cell.angle_beta   90.00
_cell.angle_gamma   90.00
#
_symmetry.space_group_name_H-M   'P 1'
#
loop_
_entity.id
_entity.type
_entity.pdbx_description
1 polymer ?
#
loop_
_entity_poly.entity_id
_entity_poly.type
_entity_poly.pdbx_seq_one_letter_code
_entity_poly.pdbx_strand_id
1 'polypeptide(L)'
;MFRFRMYRTSFFGAKRVLSYSSIAKNKNGAFITDSISILEQQTNSLLKDNKNLEQVELSLDVLKACKILQDKILSFDKFDSNGKLQELQKINLKILNNSKIDKKFLSQYWLLRPYFDDLKNSIEIFYLQNKKAIIPKELVMIPFRNFLKNGDIDNAIKLLDLSVASDRYLKFQRNKTTKYLIQYALSCFGFIGLIEILTRIFFTDVQNMAKIYAMLLAYIGNTSFLATIAFSGKNSQTDHLRFANGTFQRYWSEHADELNMISKIVDVDLKINDKQNSGFISKEISDELGKRNIIYKEPEQEIMLRQYWLSGGDGFEWVEPDQDPAELLWDEHLKNLKAKNLRQSSQEDMLEITDQIISN
;
A
#
# COMPACT_ATOMS: atom_id res chain seq x y z
N MET A 1 13.37 -24.92 17.17
CA MET A 1 13.75 -24.08 18.33
C MET A 1 13.88 -22.62 17.86
N PHE A 2 12.74 -21.94 17.65
CA PHE A 2 12.71 -20.54 17.21
C PHE A 2 12.11 -19.71 18.34
N ARG A 3 12.91 -18.83 18.93
CA ARG A 3 12.50 -17.89 19.99
C ARG A 3 11.64 -16.79 19.39
N PHE A 4 10.35 -16.80 19.69
CA PHE A 4 9.49 -15.63 19.51
C PHE A 4 9.88 -14.56 20.53
N ARG A 5 10.45 -13.45 20.05
CA ARG A 5 10.64 -12.23 20.84
C ARG A 5 9.32 -11.45 20.79
N MET A 6 8.48 -11.61 21.82
CA MET A 6 7.37 -10.68 22.06
C MET A 6 7.93 -9.31 22.40
N TYR A 7 7.70 -8.32 21.54
CA TYR A 7 7.83 -6.92 21.93
C TYR A 7 6.52 -6.51 22.60
N ARG A 8 6.53 -6.45 23.94
CA ARG A 8 5.52 -5.71 24.73
C ARG A 8 5.60 -4.24 24.30
N THR A 9 4.63 -3.77 23.54
CA THR A 9 4.38 -2.34 23.35
C THR A 9 3.67 -1.82 24.60
N SER A 10 4.44 -1.20 25.49
CA SER A 10 3.90 -0.45 26.60
C SER A 10 3.10 0.73 26.06
N PHE A 11 1.78 0.64 26.22
CA PHE A 11 0.86 1.77 26.21
C PHE A 11 1.25 2.72 27.33
N PHE A 12 2.03 3.75 27.02
CA PHE A 12 2.15 4.94 27.86
C PHE A 12 1.52 6.12 27.12
N GLY A 13 0.29 6.42 27.50
CA GLY A 13 -0.34 7.69 27.24
C GLY A 13 0.42 8.79 27.98
N ALA A 14 1.31 9.48 27.25
CA ALA A 14 1.79 10.79 27.64
C ALA A 14 1.17 11.81 26.69
N LYS A 15 0.06 12.42 27.12
CA LYS A 15 -0.38 13.73 26.60
C LYS A 15 0.76 14.71 26.87
N ARG A 16 1.68 14.86 25.91
CA ARG A 16 2.63 15.96 25.90
C ARG A 16 1.86 17.22 25.51
N VAL A 17 1.33 17.90 26.52
CA VAL A 17 0.93 19.29 26.40
C VAL A 17 2.23 20.06 26.15
N LEU A 18 2.51 20.36 24.89
CA LEU A 18 3.57 21.30 24.54
C LEU A 18 3.09 22.69 24.94
N SER A 19 3.52 23.14 26.13
CA SER A 19 3.38 24.53 26.53
C SER A 19 4.25 25.39 25.62
N TYR A 20 3.63 26.01 24.62
CA TYR A 20 4.26 27.06 23.83
C TYR A 20 4.10 28.39 24.57
N SER A 21 5.02 28.68 25.50
CA SER A 21 5.21 30.02 26.05
C SER A 21 6.59 30.55 25.65
N SER A 22 6.61 31.80 25.19
CA SER A 22 7.75 32.64 24.81
C SER A 22 8.58 32.20 23.57
N ILE A 23 8.24 32.82 22.44
CA ILE A 23 8.95 32.73 21.16
C ILE A 23 10.20 33.61 21.23
N ALA A 24 11.35 32.96 21.30
CA ALA A 24 12.65 33.58 21.09
C ALA A 24 12.88 33.84 19.60
N LYS A 25 13.43 35.02 19.27
CA LYS A 25 13.89 35.39 17.91
C LYS A 25 14.88 34.33 17.40
N ASN A 26 14.47 33.56 16.40
CA ASN A 26 15.39 32.67 15.69
C ASN A 26 16.13 33.46 14.60
N LYS A 27 17.46 33.34 14.56
CA LYS A 27 18.37 34.10 13.68
C LYS A 27 18.21 33.81 12.17
N ASN A 28 17.26 32.95 11.78
CA ASN A 28 17.09 32.46 10.40
C ASN A 28 15.81 32.96 9.70
N GLY A 29 15.15 34.03 10.15
CA GLY A 29 14.03 34.62 9.39
C GLY A 29 12.75 33.79 9.33
N ALA A 30 12.53 32.86 10.27
CA ALA A 30 11.29 32.08 10.32
C ALA A 30 10.08 32.96 10.68
N PHE A 31 9.07 32.98 9.81
CA PHE A 31 7.80 33.66 10.02
C PHE A 31 7.03 33.02 11.18
N ILE A 32 7.06 33.64 12.35
CA ILE A 32 6.22 33.26 13.48
C ILE A 32 5.39 34.48 13.84
N THR A 33 4.17 34.54 13.30
CA THR A 33 3.27 35.66 13.49
C THR A 33 1.93 35.15 14.00
N ASP A 34 1.41 35.80 15.04
CA ASP A 34 0.15 35.42 15.70
C ASP A 34 -1.09 36.03 15.04
N SER A 35 -0.93 36.81 13.96
CA SER A 35 -2.02 37.49 13.28
C SER A 35 -2.04 37.22 11.77
N ILE A 36 -3.25 36.98 11.26
CA ILE A 36 -3.53 36.68 9.85
C ILE A 36 -3.11 37.86 8.95
N SER A 37 -3.36 39.10 9.38
CA SER A 37 -3.02 40.32 8.62
C SER A 37 -1.51 40.48 8.39
N ILE A 38 -0.67 40.11 9.37
CA ILE A 38 0.79 40.17 9.21
C ILE A 38 1.26 39.09 8.23
N LEU A 39 0.68 37.88 8.27
CA LEU A 39 0.98 36.85 7.26
C LEU A 39 0.54 37.26 5.86
N GLU A 40 -0.59 37.93 5.70
CA GLU A 40 -1.01 38.46 4.40
C GLU A 40 -0.03 39.51 3.87
N GLN A 41 0.45 40.42 4.72
CA GLN A 41 1.45 41.40 4.31
C GLN A 41 2.77 40.74 3.92
N GLN A 42 3.22 39.75 4.69
CA GLN A 42 4.47 39.01 4.44
C GLN A 42 4.39 38.13 3.18
N THR A 43 3.24 37.49 2.94
CA THR A 43 3.01 36.74 1.69
C THR A 43 3.03 37.67 0.49
N ASN A 44 2.34 38.82 0.57
CA ASN A 44 2.33 39.78 -0.52
C ASN A 44 3.71 40.39 -0.82
N SER A 45 4.60 40.54 0.19
CA SER A 45 5.99 40.93 -0.07
C SER A 45 6.79 39.81 -0.75
N LEU A 46 6.64 38.56 -0.31
CA LEU A 46 7.33 37.41 -0.91
C LEU A 46 6.93 37.16 -2.37
N LEU A 47 5.69 37.48 -2.73
CA LEU A 47 5.21 37.35 -4.11
C LEU A 47 5.79 38.40 -5.07
N LYS A 48 6.37 39.50 -4.56
CA LYS A 48 6.97 40.56 -5.40
C LYS A 48 8.43 40.29 -5.75
N ASP A 49 9.15 39.54 -4.92
CA ASP A 49 10.58 39.30 -5.09
C ASP A 49 10.83 38.00 -5.90
N ASN A 50 10.90 38.14 -7.23
CA ASN A 50 11.06 37.05 -8.21
C ASN A 50 12.46 36.38 -8.19
N LYS A 51 12.79 35.58 -7.16
CA LYS A 51 13.97 34.68 -7.18
C LYS A 51 13.59 33.22 -6.89
N ASN A 52 13.65 32.39 -7.92
CA ASN A 52 13.02 31.05 -7.98
C ASN A 52 13.50 29.99 -6.96
N LEU A 53 14.72 30.06 -6.40
CA LEU A 53 15.25 29.02 -5.48
C LEU A 53 15.01 29.35 -4.00
N GLU A 54 15.28 30.59 -3.57
CA GLU A 54 14.95 31.07 -2.22
C GLU A 54 13.43 31.07 -1.98
N GLN A 55 12.63 31.28 -3.02
CA GLN A 55 11.17 31.30 -2.93
C GLN A 55 10.55 29.95 -2.52
N VAL A 56 11.19 28.82 -2.86
CA VAL A 56 10.67 27.48 -2.50
C VAL A 56 10.79 27.25 -0.99
N GLU A 57 11.93 27.59 -0.39
CA GLU A 57 12.14 27.47 1.06
C GLU A 57 11.27 28.46 1.82
N LEU A 58 11.21 29.72 1.35
CA LEU A 58 10.37 30.75 1.96
C LEU A 58 8.88 30.40 1.90
N SER A 59 8.41 29.84 0.79
CA SER A 59 6.99 29.40 0.68
C SER A 59 6.66 28.25 1.62
N LEU A 60 7.59 27.31 1.85
CA LEU A 60 7.42 26.25 2.86
C LEU A 60 7.37 26.81 4.28
N ASP A 61 8.20 27.80 4.60
CA ASP A 61 8.20 28.44 5.92
C ASP A 61 6.89 29.19 6.17
N VAL A 62 6.34 29.88 5.18
CA VAL A 62 5.02 30.52 5.30
C VAL A 62 3.92 29.48 5.45
N LEU A 63 3.94 28.40 4.67
CA LEU A 63 2.95 27.33 4.80
C LEU A 63 3.02 26.66 6.17
N LYS A 64 4.22 26.53 6.75
CA LYS A 64 4.41 26.07 8.12
C LYS A 64 3.83 27.05 9.14
N ALA A 65 3.99 28.35 8.94
CA ALA A 65 3.37 29.38 9.78
C ALA A 65 1.84 29.32 9.71
N CYS A 66 1.28 29.18 8.50
CA CYS A 66 -0.15 29.02 8.27
C CYS A 66 -0.69 27.80 9.00
N LYS A 67 0.03 26.67 8.94
CA LYS A 67 -0.34 25.45 9.66
C LYS A 67 -0.33 25.65 11.19
N ILE A 68 0.70 26.30 11.74
CA ILE A 68 0.76 26.60 13.19
C ILE A 68 -0.45 27.45 13.60
N LEU A 69 -0.88 28.40 12.78
CA LEU A 69 -2.08 29.19 13.06
C LEU A 69 -3.37 28.38 12.93
N GLN A 70 -3.50 27.52 11.92
CA GLN A 70 -4.65 26.62 11.80
C GLN A 70 -4.76 25.72 13.04
N ASP A 71 -3.65 25.13 13.50
CA ASP A 71 -3.60 24.29 14.69
C ASP A 71 -4.01 25.07 15.96
N LYS A 72 -3.64 26.36 16.06
CA LYS A 72 -4.09 27.24 17.13
C LYS A 72 -5.58 27.56 17.01
N ILE A 73 -6.08 27.90 15.83
CA ILE A 73 -7.49 28.24 15.65
C ILE A 73 -8.37 27.05 16.01
N LEU A 74 -8.05 25.85 15.52
CA LEU A 74 -8.82 24.64 15.79
C LEU A 74 -8.75 24.18 17.25
N SER A 75 -7.70 24.55 17.99
CA SER A 75 -7.63 24.28 19.43
C SER A 75 -8.54 25.19 20.26
N PHE A 76 -8.75 26.43 19.82
CA PHE A 76 -9.61 27.41 20.50
C PHE A 76 -11.07 27.39 20.02
N ASP A 77 -11.30 27.24 18.73
CA ASP A 77 -12.62 27.31 18.08
C ASP A 77 -12.76 26.13 17.09
N LYS A 78 -13.39 25.05 17.56
CA LYS A 78 -13.58 23.82 16.76
C LYS A 78 -14.54 24.01 15.58
N PHE A 79 -15.38 25.04 15.60
CA PHE A 79 -16.46 25.22 14.64
C PHE A 79 -16.21 26.36 13.64
N ASP A 80 -15.05 27.01 13.71
CA ASP A 80 -14.66 28.14 12.84
C ASP A 80 -15.74 29.21 12.75
N SER A 81 -16.23 29.64 13.91
CA SER A 81 -17.36 30.58 14.02
C SER A 81 -17.08 31.93 13.31
N ASN A 82 -15.80 32.23 13.08
CA ASN A 82 -15.32 33.49 12.52
C ASN A 82 -14.87 33.40 11.05
N GLY A 83 -14.93 32.24 10.40
CA GLY A 83 -14.47 32.05 9.01
C GLY A 83 -12.97 32.26 8.79
N LYS A 84 -12.17 32.24 9.86
CA LYS A 84 -10.73 32.52 9.82
C LYS A 84 -9.97 31.38 9.14
N LEU A 85 -10.46 30.14 9.22
CA LEU A 85 -9.85 29.04 8.48
C LEU A 85 -9.99 29.24 6.97
N GLN A 86 -11.14 29.76 6.50
CA GLN A 86 -11.35 30.03 5.07
C GLN A 86 -10.39 31.12 4.56
N GLU A 87 -10.09 32.14 5.37
CA GLU A 87 -9.10 33.16 5.02
C GLU A 87 -7.69 32.56 4.91
N LEU A 88 -7.29 31.73 5.87
CA LEU A 88 -6.00 31.02 5.83
C LEU A 88 -5.91 30.06 4.63
N GLN A 89 -6.99 29.37 4.28
CA GLN A 89 -7.05 28.54 3.07
C GLN A 89 -6.86 29.36 1.80
N LYS A 90 -7.46 30.57 1.71
CA LYS A 90 -7.23 31.47 0.57
C LYS A 90 -5.76 31.91 0.49
N ILE A 91 -5.11 32.15 1.62
CA ILE A 91 -3.68 32.49 1.67
C ILE A 91 -2.84 31.30 1.20
N ASN A 92 -3.10 30.09 1.71
CA ASN A 92 -2.43 28.86 1.27
C ASN A 92 -2.57 28.66 -0.24
N LEU A 93 -3.77 28.83 -0.78
CA LEU A 93 -4.05 28.73 -2.22
C LEU A 93 -3.25 29.75 -3.04
N LYS A 94 -3.16 31.01 -2.58
CA LYS A 94 -2.34 32.04 -3.25
C LYS A 94 -0.87 31.64 -3.29
N ILE A 95 -0.34 31.10 -2.19
CA ILE A 95 1.07 30.65 -2.10
C ILE A 95 1.31 29.48 -3.05
N LEU A 96 0.44 28.46 -3.02
CA LEU A 96 0.57 27.26 -3.84
C LEU A 96 0.45 27.57 -5.35
N ASN A 97 -0.44 28.48 -5.74
CA ASN A 97 -0.60 28.86 -7.15
C ASN A 97 0.63 29.59 -7.71
N ASN A 98 1.31 30.38 -6.88
CA ASN A 98 2.44 31.19 -7.31
C ASN A 98 3.79 30.47 -7.18
N SER A 99 3.86 29.38 -6.42
CA SER A 99 5.08 28.57 -6.29
C SER A 99 5.15 27.48 -7.36
N LYS A 100 6.37 27.14 -7.78
CA LYS A 100 6.61 25.99 -8.65
C LYS A 100 6.52 24.70 -7.82
N ILE A 101 5.44 23.95 -7.98
CA ILE A 101 5.20 22.72 -7.23
C ILE A 101 5.91 21.54 -7.89
N ASP A 102 7.11 21.25 -7.41
CA ASP A 102 7.85 20.03 -7.75
C ASP A 102 7.52 18.88 -6.76
N LYS A 103 7.86 17.64 -7.14
CA LYS A 103 7.67 16.46 -6.28
C LYS A 103 8.37 16.59 -4.92
N LYS A 104 9.56 17.22 -4.90
CA LYS A 104 10.31 17.48 -3.68
C LYS A 104 9.57 18.46 -2.77
N PHE A 105 9.01 19.53 -3.34
CA PHE A 105 8.21 20.50 -2.60
C PHE A 105 6.98 19.83 -1.97
N LEU A 106 6.23 19.04 -2.73
CA LEU A 106 5.09 18.27 -2.18
C LEU A 106 5.51 17.36 -1.03
N SER A 107 6.63 16.66 -1.17
CA SER A 107 7.14 15.80 -0.09
C SER A 107 7.41 16.57 1.20
N GLN A 108 8.05 17.74 1.11
CA GLN A 108 8.37 18.60 2.25
C GLN A 108 7.12 19.23 2.85
N TYR A 109 6.20 19.69 1.99
CA TYR A 109 4.92 20.25 2.41
C TYR A 109 4.05 19.21 3.12
N TRP A 110 3.90 18.01 2.57
CA TRP A 110 3.07 16.96 3.19
C TRP A 110 3.66 16.40 4.48
N LEU A 111 4.98 16.49 4.68
CA LEU A 111 5.61 16.20 5.98
C LEU A 111 5.15 17.17 7.08
N LEU A 112 4.72 18.39 6.73
CA LEU A 112 4.14 19.32 7.70
C LEU A 112 2.78 18.84 8.23
N ARG A 113 2.17 17.81 7.63
CA ARG A 113 0.81 17.32 7.96
C ARG A 113 -0.28 18.39 7.78
N PRO A 114 -0.46 18.92 6.56
CA PRO A 114 -1.55 19.85 6.28
C PRO A 114 -2.92 19.15 6.39
N TYR A 115 -3.97 19.95 6.58
CA TYR A 115 -5.35 19.48 6.62
C TYR A 115 -5.82 18.95 5.25
N PHE A 116 -6.92 18.21 5.23
CA PHE A 116 -7.40 17.56 4.01
C PHE A 116 -7.69 18.54 2.87
N ASP A 117 -8.33 19.68 3.14
CA ASP A 117 -8.63 20.68 2.11
C ASP A 117 -7.37 21.26 1.47
N ASP A 118 -6.35 21.55 2.29
CA ASP A 118 -5.06 22.03 1.82
C ASP A 118 -4.31 20.96 1.01
N LEU A 119 -4.42 19.68 1.41
CA LEU A 119 -3.89 18.55 0.64
C LEU A 119 -4.57 18.44 -0.73
N LYS A 120 -5.90 18.46 -0.76
CA LYS A 120 -6.70 18.42 -1.99
C LYS A 120 -6.27 19.54 -2.94
N ASN A 121 -6.21 20.76 -2.44
CA ASN A 121 -5.76 21.93 -3.21
C ASN A 121 -4.32 21.75 -3.74
N SER A 122 -3.40 21.22 -2.92
CA SER A 122 -2.02 20.97 -3.35
C SER A 122 -1.92 19.94 -4.49
N ILE A 123 -2.78 18.90 -4.46
CA ILE A 123 -2.85 17.87 -5.51
C ILE A 123 -3.42 18.46 -6.80
N GLU A 124 -4.51 19.21 -6.70
CA GLU A 124 -5.17 19.85 -7.85
C GLU A 124 -4.22 20.85 -8.54
N ILE A 125 -3.57 21.73 -7.78
CA ILE A 125 -2.61 22.71 -8.33
C ILE A 125 -1.41 22.01 -8.95
N PHE A 126 -0.87 20.95 -8.31
CA PHE A 126 0.20 20.15 -8.90
C PHE A 126 -0.19 19.59 -10.27
N TYR A 127 -1.40 19.08 -10.41
CA TYR A 127 -1.94 18.52 -11.64
C TYR A 127 -2.28 19.57 -12.71
N LEU A 128 -2.57 20.80 -12.30
CA LEU A 128 -2.75 21.95 -13.21
C LEU A 128 -1.41 22.42 -13.76
N GLN A 129 -0.42 22.61 -12.88
CA GLN A 129 0.93 23.04 -13.26
C GLN A 129 1.65 21.98 -14.10
N ASN A 130 1.53 20.70 -13.73
CA ASN A 130 2.24 19.59 -14.35
C ASN A 130 1.29 18.60 -15.04
N LYS A 131 0.78 18.95 -16.22
CA LYS A 131 -0.21 18.14 -16.97
C LYS A 131 0.19 16.67 -17.18
N LYS A 132 1.48 16.38 -17.33
CA LYS A 132 2.00 15.02 -17.57
C LYS A 132 2.58 14.35 -16.32
N ALA A 133 2.80 15.07 -15.23
CA ALA A 133 3.42 14.50 -14.05
C ALA A 133 2.41 13.67 -13.27
N ILE A 134 2.91 12.58 -12.67
CA ILE A 134 2.14 11.72 -11.77
C ILE A 134 2.73 11.84 -10.36
N ILE A 135 1.83 11.85 -9.38
CA ILE A 135 2.19 11.74 -7.98
C ILE A 135 2.42 10.25 -7.68
N PRO A 136 3.66 9.85 -7.36
CA PRO A 136 3.96 8.46 -7.04
C PRO A 136 3.36 8.06 -5.69
N LYS A 137 3.00 6.78 -5.54
CA LYS A 137 2.36 6.22 -4.34
C LYS A 137 3.15 6.54 -3.07
N GLU A 138 4.48 6.49 -3.14
CA GLU A 138 5.37 6.73 -2.00
C GLU A 138 5.17 8.13 -1.40
N LEU A 139 4.87 9.13 -2.22
CA LEU A 139 4.57 10.48 -1.73
C LEU A 139 3.19 10.53 -1.08
N VAL A 140 2.18 9.93 -1.72
CA VAL A 140 0.79 9.88 -1.20
C VAL A 140 0.74 9.17 0.16
N MET A 141 1.58 8.15 0.34
CA MET A 141 1.70 7.42 1.60
C MET A 141 2.09 8.31 2.79
N ILE A 142 2.70 9.50 2.57
CA ILE A 142 3.09 10.43 3.64
C ILE A 142 1.85 10.98 4.35
N PRO A 143 0.94 11.74 3.70
CA PRO A 143 -0.28 12.21 4.34
C PRO A 143 -1.21 11.04 4.71
N PHE A 144 -1.28 10.01 3.89
CA PHE A 144 -2.13 8.83 4.14
C PHE A 144 -1.81 8.15 5.47
N ARG A 145 -0.52 7.95 5.81
CA ARG A 145 -0.12 7.40 7.12
C ARG A 145 -0.57 8.27 8.29
N ASN A 146 -0.62 9.59 8.12
CA ASN A 146 -1.08 10.48 9.18
C ASN A 146 -2.58 10.34 9.42
N PHE A 147 -3.39 10.25 8.35
CA PHE A 147 -4.83 10.00 8.48
C PHE A 147 -5.12 8.65 9.15
N LEU A 148 -4.46 7.59 8.71
CA LEU A 148 -4.57 6.27 9.33
C LEU A 148 -4.18 6.27 10.82
N LYS A 149 -3.10 6.99 11.18
CA LYS A 149 -2.66 7.10 12.57
C LYS A 149 -3.69 7.84 13.44
N ASN A 150 -4.41 8.79 12.86
CA ASN A 150 -5.45 9.55 13.56
C ASN A 150 -6.79 8.81 13.60
N GLY A 151 -6.93 7.66 12.92
CA GLY A 151 -8.19 6.95 12.78
C GLY A 151 -9.21 7.65 11.86
N ASP A 152 -8.76 8.59 11.04
CA ASP A 152 -9.61 9.35 10.13
C ASP A 152 -9.73 8.60 8.79
N ILE A 153 -10.62 7.62 8.77
CA ILE A 153 -10.81 6.69 7.65
C ILE A 153 -11.41 7.41 6.44
N ASP A 154 -12.40 8.27 6.64
CA ASP A 154 -13.10 8.98 5.57
C ASP A 154 -12.15 9.83 4.73
N ASN A 155 -11.29 10.62 5.39
CA ASN A 155 -10.32 11.46 4.68
C ASN A 155 -9.21 10.62 4.05
N ALA A 156 -8.89 9.45 4.61
CA ALA A 156 -7.96 8.51 3.97
C ALA A 156 -8.53 7.92 2.66
N ILE A 157 -9.81 7.58 2.62
CA ILE A 157 -10.51 7.11 1.41
C ILE A 157 -10.57 8.22 0.36
N LYS A 158 -10.99 9.43 0.75
CA LYS A 158 -11.02 10.58 -0.18
C LYS A 158 -9.63 10.92 -0.74
N LEU A 159 -8.59 10.81 0.08
CA LEU A 159 -7.21 11.01 -0.38
C LEU A 159 -6.80 9.95 -1.40
N LEU A 160 -7.19 8.69 -1.17
CA LEU A 160 -6.94 7.59 -2.08
C LEU A 160 -7.59 7.83 -3.45
N ASP A 161 -8.83 8.33 -3.46
CA ASP A 161 -9.58 8.67 -4.68
C ASP A 161 -8.92 9.78 -5.49
N LEU A 162 -8.44 10.82 -4.81
CA LEU A 162 -7.74 11.93 -5.47
C LEU A 162 -6.36 11.57 -6.00
N SER A 163 -5.79 10.45 -5.54
CA SER A 163 -4.39 10.10 -5.80
C SER A 163 -4.24 8.82 -6.62
N VAL A 164 -4.15 7.67 -5.97
CA VAL A 164 -3.82 6.37 -6.59
C VAL A 164 -5.00 5.84 -7.42
N ALA A 165 -6.24 6.09 -7.00
CA ALA A 165 -7.42 5.71 -7.77
C ALA A 165 -7.84 6.76 -8.81
N SER A 166 -7.04 7.83 -9.00
CA SER A 166 -7.34 8.83 -10.02
C SER A 166 -7.12 8.29 -11.44
N ASP A 167 -7.94 8.72 -12.39
CA ASP A 167 -7.83 8.34 -13.82
C ASP A 167 -6.43 8.57 -14.40
N ARG A 168 -5.76 9.63 -13.94
CA ARG A 168 -4.39 9.97 -14.40
C ARG A 168 -3.39 8.92 -13.94
N TYR A 169 -3.50 8.49 -12.69
CA TYR A 169 -2.63 7.44 -12.13
C TYR A 169 -2.92 6.09 -12.79
N LEU A 170 -4.19 5.73 -12.95
CA LEU A 170 -4.58 4.49 -13.63
C LEU A 170 -4.12 4.44 -15.09
N LYS A 171 -4.22 5.56 -15.84
CA LYS A 171 -3.65 5.67 -17.19
C LYS A 171 -2.13 5.52 -17.21
N PHE A 172 -1.43 6.10 -16.24
CA PHE A 172 0.01 5.91 -16.09
C PHE A 172 0.34 4.43 -15.87
N GLN A 173 -0.41 3.76 -15.01
CA GLN A 173 -0.16 2.37 -14.69
C GLN A 173 -0.47 1.44 -15.87
N ARG A 174 -1.55 1.73 -16.61
CA ARG A 174 -1.87 1.08 -17.90
C ARG A 174 -0.76 1.25 -18.93
N ASN A 175 -0.18 2.45 -19.04
CA ASN A 175 0.92 2.70 -19.97
C ASN A 175 2.20 1.97 -19.53
N LYS A 176 2.45 1.89 -18.22
CA LYS A 176 3.59 1.15 -17.65
C LYS A 176 3.47 -0.34 -17.94
N THR A 177 2.31 -0.97 -17.72
CA THR A 177 2.08 -2.39 -18.03
C THR A 177 2.18 -2.66 -19.52
N THR A 178 1.63 -1.77 -20.37
CA THR A 178 1.76 -1.87 -21.83
C THR A 178 3.22 -1.78 -22.27
N LYS A 179 4.01 -0.89 -21.67
CA LYS A 179 5.45 -0.76 -21.96
C LYS A 179 6.21 -2.04 -21.61
N TYR A 180 5.92 -2.67 -20.48
CA TYR A 180 6.54 -3.94 -20.11
C TYR A 180 6.14 -5.07 -21.05
N LEU A 181 4.88 -5.11 -21.49
CA LEU A 181 4.42 -6.09 -22.48
C LEU A 181 5.16 -5.91 -23.81
N ILE A 182 5.31 -4.68 -24.29
CA ILE A 182 6.06 -4.38 -25.52
C ILE A 182 7.54 -4.77 -25.37
N GLN A 183 8.17 -4.41 -24.25
CA GLN A 183 9.56 -4.78 -23.98
C GLN A 183 9.74 -6.30 -23.93
N TYR A 184 8.78 -7.02 -23.33
CA TYR A 184 8.75 -8.47 -23.30
C TYR A 184 8.64 -9.07 -24.71
N ALA A 185 7.69 -8.59 -25.50
CA ALA A 185 7.52 -9.04 -26.89
C ALA A 185 8.79 -8.80 -27.73
N LEU A 186 9.41 -7.62 -27.61
CA LEU A 186 10.68 -7.31 -28.27
C LEU A 186 11.81 -8.25 -27.82
N SER A 187 11.85 -8.62 -26.53
CA SER A 187 12.82 -9.59 -26.02
C SER A 187 12.60 -10.98 -26.61
N CYS A 188 11.35 -11.43 -26.77
CA CYS A 188 11.03 -12.70 -27.44
C CYS A 188 11.47 -12.69 -28.91
N PHE A 189 11.18 -11.61 -29.64
CA PHE A 189 11.63 -11.47 -31.04
C PHE A 189 13.17 -11.42 -31.14
N GLY A 190 13.85 -10.74 -30.22
CA GLY A 190 15.31 -10.73 -30.15
C GLY A 190 15.89 -12.13 -29.90
N PHE A 191 15.27 -12.91 -29.02
CA PHE A 191 15.67 -14.29 -28.75
C PHE A 191 15.47 -15.20 -29.97
N ILE A 192 14.35 -15.06 -30.68
CA ILE A 192 14.10 -15.80 -31.94
C ILE A 192 15.14 -15.42 -33.01
N GLY A 193 15.45 -14.13 -33.14
CA GLY A 193 16.49 -13.66 -34.07
C GLY A 193 17.89 -14.19 -33.73
N LEU A 194 18.22 -14.31 -32.44
CA LEU A 194 19.47 -14.93 -32.00
C LEU A 194 19.53 -16.41 -32.39
N ILE A 195 18.44 -17.16 -32.18
CA ILE A 195 18.34 -18.56 -32.62
C ILE A 195 18.51 -18.66 -34.14
N GLU A 196 17.91 -17.75 -34.91
CA GLU A 196 18.09 -17.71 -36.36
C GLU A 196 19.55 -17.50 -36.77
N ILE A 197 20.24 -16.53 -36.14
CA ILE A 197 21.65 -16.28 -36.43
C ILE A 197 22.50 -17.52 -36.11
N LEU A 198 22.33 -18.10 -34.92
CA LEU A 198 23.08 -19.29 -34.52
C LEU A 198 22.82 -20.46 -35.47
N THR A 199 21.56 -20.70 -35.80
CA THR A 199 21.21 -21.83 -36.67
C THR A 199 21.76 -21.66 -38.09
N ARG A 200 21.78 -20.45 -38.65
CA ARG A 200 22.43 -20.18 -39.96
C ARG A 200 23.95 -20.36 -39.92
N ILE A 201 24.60 -20.08 -38.79
CA ILE A 201 26.05 -20.26 -38.64
C ILE A 201 26.40 -21.76 -38.54
N PHE A 202 25.64 -22.54 -37.77
CA PHE A 202 25.97 -23.93 -37.47
C PHE A 202 25.30 -24.96 -38.39
N PHE A 203 24.19 -24.61 -39.05
CA PHE A 203 23.42 -25.52 -39.91
C PHE A 203 23.11 -24.82 -41.25
N THR A 204 23.76 -25.26 -42.32
CA THR A 204 23.63 -24.67 -43.66
C THR A 204 22.36 -25.08 -44.41
N ASP A 205 21.68 -26.17 -43.99
CA ASP A 205 20.66 -26.84 -44.81
C ASP A 205 19.33 -27.04 -44.07
N VAL A 206 18.70 -25.94 -43.65
CA VAL A 206 17.48 -26.00 -42.83
C VAL A 206 16.26 -25.56 -43.63
N GLN A 207 15.81 -26.43 -44.54
CA GLN A 207 14.60 -26.20 -45.35
C GLN A 207 13.30 -26.13 -44.52
N ASN A 208 13.34 -26.43 -43.20
CA ASN A 208 12.18 -26.46 -42.32
C ASN A 208 12.21 -25.44 -41.16
N MET A 209 12.98 -24.33 -41.26
CA MET A 209 13.07 -23.31 -40.19
C MET A 209 11.71 -22.78 -39.70
N ALA A 210 10.76 -22.63 -40.61
CA ALA A 210 9.41 -22.16 -40.27
C ALA A 210 8.73 -23.03 -39.20
N LYS A 211 8.93 -24.36 -39.23
CA LYS A 211 8.37 -25.29 -38.25
C LYS A 211 9.02 -25.12 -36.87
N ILE A 212 10.32 -24.87 -36.83
CA ILE A 212 11.07 -24.62 -35.60
C ILE A 212 10.61 -23.29 -34.97
N TYR A 213 10.42 -22.23 -35.77
CA TYR A 213 9.88 -20.97 -35.27
C TYR A 213 8.45 -21.10 -34.75
N ALA A 214 7.59 -21.86 -35.45
CA ALA A 214 6.23 -22.12 -34.97
C ALA A 214 6.25 -22.87 -33.62
N MET A 215 7.13 -23.87 -33.46
CA MET A 215 7.30 -24.61 -32.22
C MET A 215 7.80 -23.72 -31.07
N LEU A 216 8.82 -22.87 -31.34
CA LEU A 216 9.35 -21.92 -30.37
C LEU A 216 8.31 -20.87 -29.95
N LEU A 217 7.57 -20.30 -30.91
CA LEU A 217 6.51 -19.33 -30.63
C LEU A 217 5.39 -19.97 -29.81
N ALA A 218 4.99 -21.20 -30.13
CA ALA A 218 4.00 -21.93 -29.34
C ALA A 218 4.50 -22.20 -27.91
N TYR A 219 5.76 -22.60 -27.75
CA TYR A 219 6.38 -22.82 -26.44
C TYR A 219 6.45 -21.54 -25.62
N ILE A 220 6.95 -20.45 -26.20
CA ILE A 220 7.01 -19.13 -25.55
C ILE A 220 5.60 -18.66 -25.20
N GLY A 221 4.64 -18.78 -26.11
CA GLY A 221 3.25 -18.41 -25.86
C GLY A 221 2.64 -19.16 -24.68
N ASN A 222 2.79 -20.49 -24.65
CA ASN A 222 2.27 -21.34 -23.58
C ASN A 222 2.94 -21.05 -22.23
N THR A 223 4.27 -20.94 -22.21
CA THR A 223 5.01 -20.63 -20.98
C THR A 223 4.73 -19.22 -20.48
N SER A 224 4.59 -18.23 -21.37
CA SER A 224 4.19 -16.86 -21.01
C SER A 224 2.81 -16.83 -20.39
N PHE A 225 1.86 -17.57 -20.97
CA PHE A 225 0.50 -17.67 -20.47
C PHE A 225 0.45 -18.29 -19.08
N LEU A 226 1.13 -19.43 -18.88
CA LEU A 226 1.22 -20.09 -17.58
C LEU A 226 1.94 -19.23 -16.54
N ALA A 227 3.05 -18.58 -16.92
CA ALA A 227 3.75 -17.63 -16.05
C ALA A 227 2.86 -16.45 -15.66
N THR A 228 2.10 -15.90 -16.60
CA THR A 228 1.15 -14.81 -16.33
C THR A 228 0.11 -15.24 -15.31
N ILE A 229 -0.47 -16.43 -15.43
CA ILE A 229 -1.43 -16.96 -14.45
C ILE A 229 -0.76 -17.15 -13.08
N ALA A 230 0.41 -17.80 -13.04
CA ALA A 230 1.12 -18.11 -11.80
C ALA A 230 1.56 -16.87 -11.02
N PHE A 231 2.01 -15.83 -11.71
CA PHE A 231 2.51 -14.60 -11.07
C PHE A 231 1.43 -13.54 -10.88
N SER A 232 0.39 -13.50 -11.71
CA SER A 232 -0.69 -12.51 -11.56
C SER A 232 -1.49 -12.71 -10.27
N GLY A 233 -1.57 -13.94 -9.75
CA GLY A 233 -2.26 -14.22 -8.48
C GLY A 233 -1.60 -13.53 -7.28
N LYS A 234 -0.26 -13.42 -7.24
CA LYS A 234 0.48 -12.87 -6.08
C LYS A 234 0.21 -11.39 -5.82
N ASN A 235 -0.12 -10.63 -6.86
CA ASN A 235 -0.42 -9.19 -6.74
C ASN A 235 -1.92 -8.89 -6.61
N SER A 236 -2.77 -9.92 -6.61
CA SER A 236 -4.23 -9.80 -6.64
C SER A 236 -4.90 -9.91 -5.27
N GLN A 237 -4.11 -10.24 -4.24
CA GLN A 237 -4.61 -10.54 -2.90
C GLN A 237 -3.70 -9.92 -1.85
N THR A 238 -4.31 -9.39 -0.80
CA THR A 238 -3.68 -9.03 0.48
C THR A 238 -4.25 -9.93 1.57
N ASP A 239 -3.75 -9.81 2.80
CA ASP A 239 -4.17 -10.69 3.92
C ASP A 239 -5.70 -10.74 4.09
N HIS A 240 -6.35 -9.58 4.00
CA HIS A 240 -7.79 -9.42 4.23
C HIS A 240 -8.62 -9.11 2.99
N LEU A 241 -8.01 -8.83 1.83
CA LEU A 241 -8.75 -8.35 0.65
C LEU A 241 -8.33 -9.10 -0.62
N ARG A 242 -9.28 -9.26 -1.54
CA ARG A 242 -9.04 -9.76 -2.89
C ARG A 242 -9.90 -9.00 -3.88
N PHE A 243 -9.50 -8.96 -5.15
CA PHE A 243 -10.40 -8.50 -6.19
C PHE A 243 -11.60 -9.44 -6.35
N ALA A 244 -12.73 -8.89 -6.80
CA ALA A 244 -13.93 -9.65 -7.06
C ALA A 244 -13.72 -10.70 -8.13
N ASN A 245 -14.36 -11.85 -7.98
CA ASN A 245 -14.31 -12.92 -8.96
C ASN A 245 -14.82 -12.40 -10.32
N GLY A 246 -14.13 -12.75 -11.41
CA GLY A 246 -14.47 -12.32 -12.77
C GLY A 246 -13.84 -10.99 -13.21
N THR A 247 -13.11 -10.29 -12.34
CA THR A 247 -12.29 -9.14 -12.76
C THR A 247 -11.06 -9.59 -13.55
N PHE A 248 -10.77 -8.90 -14.65
CA PHE A 248 -9.64 -9.23 -15.52
C PHE A 248 -8.29 -8.94 -14.85
N GLN A 249 -7.26 -9.75 -15.14
CA GLN A 249 -5.90 -9.59 -14.56
C GLN A 249 -5.29 -8.22 -14.86
N ARG A 250 -5.63 -7.64 -16.02
CA ARG A 250 -5.24 -6.27 -16.36
C ARG A 250 -5.72 -5.26 -15.31
N TYR A 251 -6.97 -5.40 -14.87
CA TYR A 251 -7.54 -4.54 -13.82
C TYR A 251 -6.75 -4.69 -12.52
N TRP A 252 -6.39 -5.92 -12.13
CA TRP A 252 -5.60 -6.17 -10.92
C TRP A 252 -4.26 -5.43 -10.94
N SER A 253 -3.56 -5.47 -12.08
CA SER A 253 -2.28 -4.77 -12.22
C SER A 253 -2.41 -3.24 -12.20
N GLU A 254 -3.52 -2.72 -12.71
CA GLU A 254 -3.82 -1.28 -12.72
C GLU A 254 -4.20 -0.78 -11.31
N HIS A 255 -4.89 -1.61 -10.52
CA HIS A 255 -5.44 -1.24 -9.19
C HIS A 255 -4.68 -1.90 -8.02
N ALA A 256 -3.52 -2.50 -8.26
CA ALA A 256 -2.73 -3.16 -7.22
C ALA A 256 -2.30 -2.20 -6.10
N ASP A 257 -1.97 -0.95 -6.46
CA ASP A 257 -1.56 0.05 -5.49
C ASP A 257 -2.73 0.57 -4.66
N GLU A 258 -3.93 0.63 -5.25
CA GLU A 258 -5.18 0.93 -4.57
C GLU A 258 -5.52 -0.16 -3.56
N LEU A 259 -5.52 -1.44 -3.98
CA LEU A 259 -5.76 -2.59 -3.10
C LEU A 259 -4.84 -2.55 -1.87
N ASN A 260 -3.55 -2.26 -2.07
CA ASN A 260 -2.56 -2.16 -0.99
C ASN A 260 -2.76 -0.99 -0.02
N MET A 261 -3.41 0.09 -0.46
CA MET A 261 -3.74 1.20 0.42
C MET A 261 -5.03 0.92 1.16
N ILE A 262 -6.05 0.42 0.47
CA ILE A 262 -7.33 0.03 1.07
C ILE A 262 -7.14 -1.07 2.11
N SER A 263 -6.25 -2.05 1.88
CA SER A 263 -5.95 -3.07 2.87
C SER A 263 -5.50 -2.47 4.21
N LYS A 264 -4.73 -1.37 4.17
CA LYS A 264 -4.30 -0.67 5.39
C LYS A 264 -5.41 0.13 6.05
N ILE A 265 -6.37 0.62 5.27
CA ILE A 265 -7.58 1.26 5.81
C ILE A 265 -8.38 0.21 6.57
N VAL A 266 -8.59 -0.95 5.95
CA VAL A 266 -9.27 -2.09 6.55
C VAL A 266 -8.57 -2.56 7.82
N ASP A 267 -7.24 -2.68 7.81
CA ASP A 267 -6.49 -3.06 9.03
C ASP A 267 -6.71 -2.08 10.19
N VAL A 268 -6.89 -0.79 9.89
CA VAL A 268 -7.15 0.25 10.90
C VAL A 268 -8.59 0.21 11.36
N ASP A 269 -9.55 0.03 10.45
CA ASP A 269 -10.97 -0.14 10.78
C ASP A 269 -11.20 -1.34 11.68
N LEU A 270 -10.61 -2.49 11.32
CA LEU A 270 -10.63 -3.69 12.15
C LEU A 270 -10.07 -3.37 13.53
N LYS A 271 -8.89 -2.76 13.65
CA LYS A 271 -8.31 -2.40 14.96
C LYS A 271 -9.16 -1.44 15.80
N ILE A 272 -9.91 -0.55 15.16
CA ILE A 272 -10.82 0.38 15.84
C ILE A 272 -12.07 -0.37 16.32
N ASN A 273 -12.60 -1.27 15.49
CA ASN A 273 -13.86 -1.98 15.69
C ASN A 273 -13.72 -3.38 16.33
N ASP A 274 -12.50 -3.89 16.52
CA ASP A 274 -12.18 -5.25 16.96
C ASP A 274 -12.82 -5.58 18.32
N LYS A 275 -13.10 -4.58 19.15
CA LYS A 275 -13.78 -4.76 20.44
C LYS A 275 -15.28 -4.99 20.33
N GLN A 276 -15.89 -4.68 19.18
CA GLN A 276 -17.35 -4.69 19.00
C GLN A 276 -17.80 -5.68 17.92
N ASN A 277 -17.01 -5.84 16.84
CA ASN A 277 -17.47 -6.50 15.62
C ASN A 277 -16.75 -7.81 15.29
N SER A 278 -16.11 -8.49 16.25
CA SER A 278 -15.57 -9.85 16.07
C SER A 278 -14.76 -10.08 14.77
N GLY A 279 -13.99 -9.08 14.33
CA GLY A 279 -13.19 -9.14 13.10
C GLY A 279 -13.92 -8.79 11.80
N PHE A 280 -15.16 -8.28 11.84
CA PHE A 280 -15.87 -7.77 10.66
C PHE A 280 -15.56 -6.30 10.40
N ILE A 281 -15.49 -5.96 9.12
CA ILE A 281 -15.33 -4.57 8.64
C ILE A 281 -16.64 -3.80 8.86
N SER A 282 -16.53 -2.50 9.14
CA SER A 282 -17.66 -1.57 9.09
C SER A 282 -18.41 -1.60 7.75
N LYS A 283 -19.74 -1.41 7.82
CA LYS A 283 -20.60 -1.43 6.63
C LYS A 283 -20.20 -0.38 5.58
N GLU A 284 -19.80 0.80 6.04
CA GLU A 284 -19.38 1.91 5.17
C GLU A 284 -18.18 1.54 4.31
N ILE A 285 -17.19 0.88 4.89
CA ILE A 285 -16.03 0.39 4.14
C ILE A 285 -16.43 -0.79 3.25
N SER A 286 -17.30 -1.69 3.71
CA SER A 286 -17.82 -2.77 2.85
C SER A 286 -18.49 -2.22 1.58
N ASP A 287 -19.29 -1.16 1.71
CA ASP A 287 -19.95 -0.51 0.58
C ASP A 287 -18.91 0.15 -0.37
N GLU A 288 -17.86 0.78 0.18
CA GLU A 288 -16.74 1.34 -0.59
C GLU A 288 -15.90 0.26 -1.31
N LEU A 289 -15.69 -0.89 -0.70
CA LEU A 289 -15.01 -2.05 -1.31
C LEU A 289 -15.82 -2.57 -2.50
N GLY A 290 -17.14 -2.69 -2.34
CA GLY A 290 -18.06 -3.14 -3.38
C GLY A 290 -17.99 -2.26 -4.64
N LYS A 291 -17.95 -0.93 -4.48
CA LYS A 291 -17.81 0.02 -5.61
C LYS A 291 -16.54 -0.20 -6.44
N ARG A 292 -15.49 -0.77 -5.84
CA ARG A 292 -14.16 -0.94 -6.45
C ARG A 292 -13.91 -2.34 -6.98
N ASN A 293 -14.92 -3.20 -6.96
CA ASN A 293 -14.79 -4.64 -7.23
C ASN A 293 -13.73 -5.30 -6.34
N ILE A 294 -13.69 -4.91 -5.06
CA ILE A 294 -12.84 -5.53 -4.04
C ILE A 294 -13.75 -6.24 -3.05
N ILE A 295 -13.37 -7.45 -2.65
CA ILE A 295 -14.12 -8.29 -1.73
C ILE A 295 -13.27 -8.50 -0.47
N TYR A 296 -13.91 -8.34 0.68
CA TYR A 296 -13.33 -8.73 1.95
C TYR A 296 -13.21 -10.25 2.07
N LYS A 297 -12.02 -10.73 2.43
CA LYS A 297 -11.79 -12.11 2.77
C LYS A 297 -12.24 -12.30 4.21
N GLU A 298 -13.37 -12.99 4.37
CA GLU A 298 -13.87 -13.39 5.67
C GLU A 298 -12.78 -14.13 6.48
N PRO A 299 -12.76 -13.97 7.81
CA PRO A 299 -11.81 -14.68 8.66
C PRO A 299 -12.01 -16.19 8.51
N GLU A 300 -10.91 -16.95 8.59
CA GLU A 300 -10.91 -18.40 8.36
C GLU A 300 -11.90 -19.15 9.26
N GLN A 301 -12.05 -18.70 10.50
CA GLN A 301 -13.01 -19.24 11.47
C GLN A 301 -14.46 -19.19 10.97
N GLU A 302 -14.85 -18.10 10.31
CA GLU A 302 -16.19 -17.95 9.75
C GLU A 302 -16.37 -18.79 8.49
N ILE A 303 -15.32 -18.94 7.68
CA ILE A 303 -15.31 -19.84 6.54
C ILE A 303 -15.51 -21.28 7.02
N MET A 304 -14.78 -21.70 8.06
CA MET A 304 -14.92 -23.01 8.68
C MET A 304 -16.31 -23.22 9.28
N LEU A 305 -16.85 -22.22 9.99
CA LEU A 305 -18.20 -22.29 10.54
C LEU A 305 -19.24 -22.46 9.44
N ARG A 306 -19.15 -21.68 8.35
CA ARG A 306 -20.05 -21.82 7.20
C ARG A 306 -19.91 -23.19 6.55
N GLN A 307 -18.69 -23.70 6.41
CA GLN A 307 -18.44 -25.04 5.88
C GLN A 307 -19.05 -26.12 6.77
N TYR A 308 -18.91 -26.02 8.10
CA TYR A 308 -19.55 -26.91 9.06
C TYR A 308 -21.06 -26.97 8.87
N TRP A 309 -21.71 -25.81 8.78
CA TRP A 309 -23.16 -25.76 8.56
C TRP A 309 -23.57 -26.31 7.19
N LEU A 310 -22.78 -26.07 6.14
CA LEU A 310 -23.06 -26.57 4.79
C LEU A 310 -22.83 -28.09 4.66
N SER A 311 -21.84 -28.64 5.37
CA SER A 311 -21.56 -30.08 5.36
C SER A 311 -22.39 -30.86 6.39
N GLY A 312 -23.19 -30.18 7.22
CA GLY A 312 -23.90 -30.81 8.33
C GLY A 312 -22.96 -31.36 9.39
N GLY A 313 -21.75 -30.81 9.52
CA GLY A 313 -20.70 -31.27 10.40
C GLY A 313 -19.86 -32.43 9.85
N ASP A 314 -20.09 -32.88 8.61
CA ASP A 314 -19.24 -33.88 7.99
C ASP A 314 -17.82 -33.32 7.76
N GLY A 315 -16.81 -34.09 8.17
CA GLY A 315 -15.39 -33.69 8.17
C GLY A 315 -14.96 -32.79 9.33
N PHE A 316 -15.84 -32.47 10.28
CA PHE A 316 -15.49 -31.70 11.47
C PHE A 316 -15.49 -32.59 12.71
N GLU A 317 -14.43 -32.50 13.51
CA GLU A 317 -14.34 -33.18 14.81
C GLU A 317 -14.92 -32.27 15.89
N TRP A 318 -15.86 -32.81 16.66
CA TRP A 318 -16.38 -32.09 17.82
C TRP A 318 -15.33 -32.14 18.92
N VAL A 319 -14.68 -31.02 19.16
CA VAL A 319 -13.77 -30.85 20.29
C VAL A 319 -14.62 -30.49 21.50
N GLU A 320 -14.55 -31.30 22.55
CA GLU A 320 -15.27 -31.02 23.79
C GLU A 320 -14.81 -29.66 24.37
N PRO A 321 -15.71 -28.86 24.98
CA PRO A 321 -15.39 -27.51 25.47
C PRO A 321 -14.25 -27.43 26.50
N ASP A 322 -13.92 -28.55 27.13
CA ASP A 322 -12.92 -28.66 28.21
C ASP A 322 -11.53 -29.07 27.72
N GLN A 323 -11.35 -29.42 26.44
CA GLN A 323 -10.02 -29.69 25.90
C GLN A 323 -9.26 -28.38 25.69
N ASP A 324 -8.18 -28.20 26.45
CA ASP A 324 -7.31 -27.03 26.32
C ASP A 324 -6.66 -27.05 24.92
N PRO A 325 -6.75 -25.98 24.11
CA PRO A 325 -6.06 -25.90 22.83
C PRO A 325 -4.55 -26.15 22.96
N ALA A 326 -3.94 -25.91 24.12
CA ALA A 326 -2.55 -26.27 24.37
C ALA A 326 -2.31 -27.79 24.43
N GLU A 327 -3.25 -28.57 24.96
CA GLU A 327 -3.17 -30.03 24.99
C GLU A 327 -3.30 -30.63 23.59
N LEU A 328 -4.20 -30.11 22.76
CA LEU A 328 -4.32 -30.52 21.35
C LEU A 328 -3.04 -30.27 20.56
N LEU A 329 -2.46 -29.07 20.69
CA LEU A 329 -1.17 -28.74 20.06
C LEU A 329 -0.03 -29.63 20.57
N TRP A 330 -0.06 -29.96 21.85
CA TRP A 330 0.91 -30.88 22.46
C TRP A 330 0.76 -32.31 21.93
N ASP A 331 -0.47 -32.79 21.78
CA ASP A 331 -0.77 -34.11 21.23
C ASP A 331 -0.40 -34.21 19.75
N GLU A 332 -0.66 -33.17 18.95
CA GLU A 332 -0.16 -33.09 17.57
C GLU A 332 1.37 -33.08 17.54
N HIS A 333 2.02 -32.35 18.46
CA HIS A 333 3.47 -32.35 18.58
C HIS A 333 4.01 -33.75 18.91
N LEU A 334 3.38 -34.46 19.85
CA LEU A 334 3.75 -35.83 20.23
C LEU A 334 3.50 -36.84 19.10
N LYS A 335 2.38 -36.73 18.37
CA LYS A 335 2.10 -37.55 17.18
C LYS A 335 3.17 -37.34 16.10
N ASN A 336 3.57 -36.10 15.85
CA ASN A 336 4.63 -35.77 14.90
C ASN A 336 6.01 -36.28 15.33
N LEU A 337 6.32 -36.25 16.64
CA LEU A 337 7.54 -36.83 17.19
C LEU A 337 7.54 -38.36 17.09
N LYS A 338 6.43 -39.03 17.46
CA LYS A 338 6.28 -40.49 17.33
C LYS A 338 6.39 -40.93 15.87
N ALA A 339 5.78 -40.21 14.92
CA ALA A 339 5.88 -40.51 13.50
C ALA A 339 7.30 -40.35 12.94
N LYS A 340 8.08 -39.38 13.45
CA LYS A 340 9.50 -39.23 13.10
C LYS A 340 10.35 -40.34 13.70
N ASN A 341 10.13 -40.69 14.96
CA ASN A 341 10.90 -41.73 15.65
C ASN A 341 10.63 -43.12 15.07
N LEU A 342 9.39 -43.41 14.66
CA LEU A 342 9.04 -44.66 13.96
C LEU A 342 9.68 -44.76 12.56
N ARG A 343 9.86 -43.63 11.86
CA ARG A 343 10.59 -43.57 10.58
C ARG A 343 12.09 -43.72 10.75
N GLN A 344 12.65 -43.22 11.86
CA GLN A 344 14.07 -43.39 12.18
C GLN A 344 14.39 -44.82 12.63
N SER A 345 13.55 -45.42 13.49
CA SER A 345 13.76 -46.82 13.90
C SER A 345 13.67 -47.78 12.71
N SER A 346 12.74 -47.56 11.77
CA SER A 346 12.65 -48.39 10.56
C SER A 346 13.75 -48.12 9.52
N GLN A 347 14.47 -46.99 9.61
CA GLN A 347 15.69 -46.75 8.83
C GLN A 347 16.93 -47.38 9.47
N GLU A 348 17.06 -47.34 10.80
CA GLU A 348 18.14 -48.00 11.55
C GLU A 348 18.05 -49.53 11.42
N ASP A 349 16.84 -50.10 11.53
CA ASP A 349 16.61 -51.54 11.32
C ASP A 349 16.93 -51.99 9.87
N MET A 350 16.63 -51.13 8.88
CA MET A 350 16.98 -51.40 7.48
C MET A 350 18.49 -51.29 7.21
N LEU A 351 19.19 -50.39 7.91
CA LEU A 351 20.64 -50.22 7.80
C LEU A 351 21.40 -51.38 8.46
N GLU A 352 20.95 -51.87 9.62
CA GLU A 352 21.53 -53.06 10.26
C GLU A 352 21.34 -54.32 9.40
N ILE A 353 20.19 -54.48 8.74
CA ILE A 353 19.97 -55.59 7.81
C ILE A 353 20.89 -55.49 6.59
N THR A 354 21.11 -54.29 6.05
CA THR A 354 22.04 -54.11 4.92
C THR A 354 23.50 -54.34 5.29
N ASP A 355 23.92 -53.94 6.49
CA ASP A 355 25.29 -54.15 6.95
C ASP A 355 25.58 -55.64 7.24
N GLN A 356 24.59 -56.39 7.75
CA GLN A 356 24.72 -57.85 7.92
C GLN A 356 24.77 -58.62 6.59
N ILE A 357 24.14 -58.11 5.53
CA ILE A 357 24.18 -58.71 4.18
C ILE A 357 25.53 -58.42 3.49
N ILE A 358 26.19 -57.31 3.81
CA ILE A 358 27.48 -56.93 3.21
C ILE A 358 28.67 -57.64 3.91
N SER A 359 28.51 -58.08 5.16
CA SER A 359 29.57 -58.71 5.95
C SER A 359 29.66 -60.25 5.87
N ASN A 360 28.77 -60.89 5.12
CA ASN A 360 28.82 -62.32 4.76
C ASN A 360 29.01 -62.47 3.25
#